data_AF-A0A929YLP6-F1
#
_entry.id   AF-A0A929YLP6-F1
#
_cell.length_a   1.000
_cell.length_b   1.000
_cell.length_c   1.000
_cell.angle_alpha   90.00
_cell.angle_beta   90.00
_cell.angle_gamma   90.00
#
_symmetry.space_group_name_H-M   'P 1'
#
loop_
_entity.id
_entity.type
_entity.pdbx_description
1 polymer ?
#
loop_
_entity_poly.entity_id
_entity_poly.type
_entity_poly.pdbx_seq_one_letter_code
_entity_poly.pdbx_strand_id
1 'polypeptide(L)'
;MDFDFLLQTRLFHGLTALELSAALAGLQASEKVYAKGARIFSAGEATNRFALVLSGSVTVESNDFWGNRTILGNIDRGQVFAETFALLPEEPLLVDVNANEDCHLLFITVDVLLLEEDGERPSWMRKLSSNLLSISLHKNLMLSRRSFHTAPRSIRARVMSYL
;
A
#
# COMPACT_ATOMS: atom_id res chain seq x y z
N MET A 1 16.66 1.71 -9.36
CA MET A 1 16.42 0.97 -8.10
C MET A 1 17.55 1.13 -7.09
N ASP A 2 17.24 1.79 -5.97
CA ASP A 2 18.14 1.98 -4.81
C ASP A 2 17.94 0.82 -3.83
N PHE A 3 18.85 -0.15 -3.83
CA PHE A 3 18.75 -1.37 -3.03
C PHE A 3 18.89 -1.09 -1.53
N ASP A 4 19.76 -0.14 -1.15
CA ASP A 4 20.00 0.20 0.25
C ASP A 4 18.76 0.82 0.88
N PHE A 5 18.10 1.72 0.14
CA PHE A 5 16.80 2.25 0.56
C PHE A 5 15.76 1.14 0.72
N LEU A 6 15.63 0.23 -0.25
CA LEU A 6 14.64 -0.84 -0.20
C LEU A 6 14.81 -1.73 1.03
N LEU A 7 16.04 -2.14 1.35
CA LEU A 7 16.33 -2.95 2.54
C LEU A 7 15.95 -2.27 3.86
N GLN A 8 15.89 -0.93 3.90
CA GLN A 8 15.45 -0.15 5.05
C GLN A 8 13.92 0.01 5.14
N THR A 9 13.18 -0.32 4.09
CA THR A 9 11.71 -0.24 4.10
C THR A 9 11.11 -1.36 4.93
N ARG A 10 9.92 -1.12 5.51
CA ARG A 10 9.21 -2.14 6.29
C ARG A 10 8.88 -3.39 5.47
N LEU A 11 8.68 -3.24 4.15
CA LEU A 11 8.31 -4.34 3.27
C LEU A 11 9.47 -5.34 3.11
N PHE A 12 10.69 -4.85 2.86
CA PHE A 12 11.87 -5.70 2.63
C PHE A 12 12.80 -5.81 3.84
N HIS A 13 12.34 -5.39 5.01
CA HIS A 13 13.12 -5.47 6.24
C HIS A 13 13.56 -6.91 6.55
N GLY A 14 14.85 -7.09 6.85
CA GLY A 14 15.44 -8.39 7.20
C GLY A 14 15.76 -9.32 6.01
N LEU A 15 15.57 -8.85 4.78
CA LEU A 15 16.10 -9.53 3.59
C LEU A 15 17.60 -9.23 3.45
N THR A 16 18.34 -10.19 2.92
CA THR A 16 19.69 -9.98 2.39
C THR A 16 19.63 -9.37 0.99
N ALA A 17 20.74 -8.83 0.47
CA ALA A 17 20.79 -8.31 -0.89
C ALA A 17 20.45 -9.36 -1.97
N LEU A 18 20.87 -10.62 -1.75
CA LEU A 18 20.53 -11.74 -2.63
C LEU A 18 19.04 -12.07 -2.57
N GLU A 19 18.47 -12.12 -1.36
CA GLU A 19 17.02 -12.34 -1.16
C GLU A 19 16.19 -11.21 -1.76
N LEU A 20 16.63 -9.95 -1.63
CA LEU A 20 15.94 -8.81 -2.24
C LEU A 20 15.94 -8.94 -3.77
N SER A 21 17.06 -9.29 -4.38
CA SER A 21 17.15 -9.50 -5.83
C SER A 21 16.20 -10.61 -6.29
N ALA A 22 16.17 -11.74 -5.58
CA ALA A 22 15.27 -12.85 -5.87
C ALA A 22 13.79 -12.46 -5.67
N ALA A 23 13.48 -11.70 -4.60
CA ALA A 23 12.13 -11.22 -4.33
C ALA A 23 11.64 -10.28 -5.43
N LEU A 24 12.46 -9.30 -5.85
CA LEU A 24 12.10 -8.36 -6.92
C LEU A 24 11.84 -9.09 -8.25
N ALA A 25 12.64 -10.10 -8.57
CA ALA A 25 12.44 -10.92 -9.76
C ALA A 25 11.14 -11.76 -9.66
N GLY A 26 10.93 -12.46 -8.53
CA GLY A 26 9.75 -13.29 -8.32
C GLY A 26 8.44 -12.49 -8.30
N LEU A 27 8.47 -11.26 -7.77
CA LEU A 27 7.30 -10.39 -7.70
C LEU A 27 7.06 -9.55 -8.96
N GLN A 28 7.85 -9.75 -10.02
CA GLN A 28 7.80 -8.96 -11.25
C GLN A 28 7.83 -7.45 -10.97
N ALA A 29 8.78 -7.04 -10.12
CA ALA A 29 8.84 -5.68 -9.63
C ALA A 29 9.19 -4.70 -10.76
N SER A 30 8.43 -3.61 -10.88
CA SER A 30 8.64 -2.62 -11.95
C SER A 30 8.54 -1.19 -11.43
N GLU A 31 9.51 -0.35 -11.79
CA GLU A 31 9.53 1.07 -11.47
C GLU A 31 8.66 1.88 -12.46
N LYS A 32 7.92 2.87 -11.96
CA LYS A 32 7.16 3.81 -12.79
C LYS A 32 7.13 5.19 -12.17
N VAL A 33 7.25 6.21 -13.01
CA VAL A 33 7.20 7.63 -12.63
C VAL A 33 5.84 8.20 -12.96
N TYR A 34 5.32 9.03 -12.06
CA TYR A 34 4.06 9.75 -12.22
C TYR A 34 4.27 11.23 -11.92
N ALA A 35 3.75 12.10 -12.80
CA ALA A 35 3.75 13.53 -12.54
C ALA A 35 2.72 13.89 -11.45
N LYS A 36 2.92 15.03 -10.78
CA LYS A 36 1.93 15.60 -9.85
C LYS A 36 0.51 15.59 -10.44
N GLY A 37 -0.45 15.10 -9.65
CA GLY A 37 -1.86 15.03 -10.00
C GLY A 37 -2.23 13.82 -10.88
N ALA A 38 -1.25 13.08 -11.41
CA ALA A 38 -1.54 11.90 -12.21
C ALA A 38 -2.23 10.82 -11.36
N ARG A 39 -3.23 10.18 -11.97
CA ARG A 39 -3.94 9.05 -11.35
C ARG A 39 -3.11 7.78 -11.47
N ILE A 40 -2.95 7.08 -10.36
CA ILE A 40 -2.17 5.85 -10.22
C ILE A 40 -3.09 4.64 -10.28
N PHE A 41 -4.16 4.67 -9.48
CA PHE A 41 -5.24 3.68 -9.48
C PHE A 41 -6.59 4.38 -9.45
N SER A 42 -7.63 3.72 -9.98
CA SER A 42 -9.00 4.25 -9.95
C SER A 42 -9.94 3.39 -9.11
N ALA A 43 -10.93 4.02 -8.49
CA ALA A 43 -12.03 3.28 -7.89
C ALA A 43 -12.76 2.41 -8.94
N GLY A 44 -13.11 1.18 -8.59
CA GLY A 44 -13.71 0.18 -9.46
C GLY A 44 -12.72 -0.67 -10.26
N GLU A 45 -11.43 -0.34 -10.22
CA GLU A 45 -10.37 -1.14 -10.85
C GLU A 45 -10.06 -2.38 -9.98
N ALA A 46 -9.94 -3.55 -10.59
CA ALA A 46 -9.36 -4.72 -9.94
C ALA A 46 -7.83 -4.72 -10.18
N THR A 47 -7.05 -5.04 -9.16
CA THR A 47 -5.59 -5.11 -9.28
C THR A 47 -5.06 -6.35 -8.60
N ASN A 48 -4.02 -6.95 -9.17
CA ASN A 48 -3.15 -7.93 -8.51
C ASN A 48 -1.80 -7.33 -8.12
N ARG A 49 -1.67 -5.99 -8.23
CA ARG A 49 -0.45 -5.26 -7.93
C ARG A 49 -0.69 -4.22 -6.87
N PHE A 50 0.24 -4.14 -5.93
CA PHE A 50 0.35 -3.01 -5.00
C PHE A 50 1.64 -2.26 -5.29
N ALA A 51 1.81 -1.09 -4.67
CA ALA A 51 2.98 -0.26 -4.92
C ALA A 51 3.62 0.25 -3.65
N LEU A 52 4.93 0.45 -3.70
CA LEU A 52 5.77 1.10 -2.68
C LEU A 52 6.23 2.46 -3.22
N VAL A 53 6.14 3.51 -2.40
CA VAL A 53 6.60 4.85 -2.76
C VAL A 53 8.13 4.94 -2.60
N LEU A 54 8.86 5.09 -3.71
CA LEU A 54 10.33 5.27 -3.71
C LEU A 54 10.71 6.73 -3.48
N SER A 55 9.97 7.67 -4.07
CA SER A 55 10.09 9.11 -3.85
C SER A 55 8.76 9.81 -4.10
N GLY A 56 8.58 10.98 -3.50
CA GLY A 56 7.33 11.73 -3.52
C GLY A 56 6.31 11.19 -2.50
N SER A 57 5.03 11.45 -2.77
CA SER A 57 3.91 11.06 -1.92
C SER A 57 2.61 10.91 -2.72
N VAL A 58 1.72 10.02 -2.28
CA VAL A 58 0.44 9.77 -2.95
C VAL A 58 -0.73 10.01 -1.99
N THR A 59 -1.87 10.47 -2.52
CA THR A 59 -3.12 10.62 -1.76
C THR A 59 -4.07 9.52 -2.14
N VAL A 60 -4.70 8.94 -1.12
CA VAL A 60 -5.84 8.03 -1.23
C VAL A 60 -7.11 8.83 -0.96
N GLU A 61 -8.03 8.83 -1.90
CA GLU A 61 -9.27 9.60 -1.85
C GLU A 61 -10.48 8.79 -2.28
N SER A 62 -11.63 9.16 -1.74
CA SER A 62 -12.92 8.66 -2.19
C SER A 62 -13.69 9.81 -2.85
N ASN A 63 -14.12 9.59 -4.08
CA ASN A 63 -14.95 10.51 -4.83
C ASN A 63 -16.38 9.96 -4.85
N ASP A 64 -17.33 10.71 -4.29
CA ASP A 64 -18.74 10.31 -4.34
C ASP A 64 -19.41 10.74 -5.66
N PHE A 65 -20.59 10.18 -5.93
CA PHE A 65 -21.35 10.46 -7.15
C PHE A 65 -21.78 11.94 -7.30
N TRP A 66 -21.80 12.68 -6.19
CA TRP A 66 -22.12 14.11 -6.17
C TRP A 66 -20.90 15.01 -6.37
N GLY A 67 -19.72 14.43 -6.57
CA GLY A 67 -18.48 15.15 -6.80
C GLY A 67 -17.77 15.59 -5.52
N ASN A 68 -18.18 15.12 -4.35
CA ASN A 68 -17.45 15.37 -3.12
C ASN A 68 -16.21 14.48 -3.05
N ARG A 69 -15.06 15.12 -2.82
CA ARG A 69 -13.77 14.47 -2.64
C ARG A 69 -13.44 14.38 -1.17
N THR A 70 -13.29 13.16 -0.66
CA THR A 70 -12.85 12.89 0.72
C THR A 70 -11.46 12.31 0.71
N ILE A 71 -10.50 13.00 1.33
CA ILE A 71 -9.13 12.50 1.52
C ILE A 71 -9.14 11.49 2.67
N LEU A 72 -8.76 10.25 2.38
CA LEU A 72 -8.68 9.18 3.37
C LEU A 72 -7.28 9.08 3.98
N GLY A 73 -6.25 9.49 3.25
CA GLY A 73 -4.91 9.60 3.80
C GLY A 73 -3.84 9.86 2.75
N ASN A 74 -2.64 10.12 3.25
CA ASN A 74 -1.43 10.29 2.47
C ASN A 74 -0.51 9.11 2.73
N ILE A 75 0.19 8.69 1.68
CA ILE A 75 1.17 7.61 1.72
C ILE A 75 2.51 8.20 1.28
N ASP A 76 3.47 8.12 2.18
CA ASP A 76 4.78 8.74 2.05
C ASP A 76 5.84 7.74 1.58
N ARG A 77 7.02 8.25 1.26
CA ARG A 77 8.20 7.45 0.91
C ARG A 77 8.41 6.27 1.89
N GLY A 78 8.63 5.09 1.32
CA GLY A 78 8.87 3.84 2.06
C GLY A 78 7.60 3.13 2.54
N GLN A 79 6.43 3.69 2.27
CA GLN A 79 5.14 3.05 2.56
C GLN A 79 4.54 2.41 1.31
N VAL A 80 3.78 1.35 1.53
CA VAL A 80 3.03 0.64 0.47
C VAL A 80 1.59 1.12 0.41
N PHE A 81 0.89 0.89 -0.68
CA PHE A 81 -0.54 1.11 -0.83
C PHE A 81 -1.15 0.14 -1.85
N ALA A 82 -2.48 0.01 -1.81
CA ALA A 82 -3.28 -0.95 -2.57
C ALA A 82 -3.04 -2.43 -2.22
N GLU A 83 -2.30 -2.74 -1.16
CA GLU A 83 -1.98 -4.13 -0.79
C GLU A 83 -3.20 -4.95 -0.39
N THR A 84 -4.19 -4.35 0.28
CA THR A 84 -5.44 -5.05 0.64
C THR A 84 -6.20 -5.50 -0.60
N PHE A 85 -6.30 -4.63 -1.60
CA PHE A 85 -6.99 -4.93 -2.86
C PHE A 85 -6.18 -5.89 -3.74
N ALA A 86 -4.86 -5.74 -3.78
CA ALA A 86 -4.00 -6.69 -4.49
C ALA A 86 -4.13 -8.12 -3.95
N LEU A 87 -4.18 -8.29 -2.62
CA LEU A 87 -4.30 -9.59 -1.96
C LEU A 87 -5.74 -10.15 -1.93
N LEU A 88 -6.75 -9.33 -2.25
CA LEU A 88 -8.15 -9.72 -2.33
C LEU A 88 -8.66 -9.46 -3.75
N PRO A 89 -8.31 -10.32 -4.73
CA PRO A 89 -8.55 -10.05 -6.15
C PRO A 89 -10.04 -9.94 -6.52
N GLU A 90 -10.94 -10.44 -5.66
CA GLU A 90 -12.39 -10.32 -5.83
C GLU A 90 -12.93 -8.93 -5.48
N GLU A 91 -12.16 -8.12 -4.74
CA GLU A 91 -12.57 -6.81 -4.25
C GLU A 91 -11.91 -5.69 -5.08
N PRO A 92 -12.67 -4.96 -5.92
CA PRO A 92 -12.15 -3.82 -6.64
C PRO A 92 -11.80 -2.68 -5.68
N LEU A 93 -10.91 -1.77 -6.12
CA LEU A 93 -10.55 -0.61 -5.32
C LEU A 93 -11.78 0.26 -5.04
N LEU A 94 -11.92 0.68 -3.78
CA LEU A 94 -12.99 1.58 -3.34
C LEU A 94 -12.61 3.07 -3.43
N VAL A 95 -11.37 3.35 -3.86
CA VAL A 95 -10.70 4.64 -3.72
C VAL A 95 -9.88 4.94 -4.96
N ASP A 96 -9.76 6.21 -5.28
CA ASP A 96 -8.76 6.69 -6.23
C ASP A 96 -7.43 6.92 -5.51
N VAL A 97 -6.34 6.69 -6.23
CA VAL A 97 -4.99 6.99 -5.74
C VAL A 97 -4.30 7.92 -6.72
N ASN A 98 -3.85 9.08 -6.24
CA ASN A 98 -3.27 10.13 -7.07
C ASN A 98 -1.90 10.56 -6.53
N ALA A 99 -0.99 10.90 -7.44
CA ALA A 99 0.29 11.51 -7.09
C ALA A 99 0.10 12.93 -6.54
N ASN A 100 0.64 13.23 -5.35
CA ASN A 100 0.59 14.59 -4.76
C ASN A 100 1.65 15.53 -5.32
N GLU A 101 2.74 14.93 -5.77
CA GLU A 101 3.93 15.53 -6.35
C GLU A 101 4.52 14.55 -7.37
N ASP A 102 5.65 14.87 -7.99
CA ASP A 102 6.29 13.91 -8.89
C ASP A 102 6.75 12.68 -8.08
N CYS A 103 6.18 11.53 -8.43
CA CYS A 103 6.34 10.29 -7.68
C CYS A 103 7.13 9.28 -8.48
N HIS A 104 7.97 8.52 -7.77
CA HIS A 104 8.60 7.32 -8.28
C HIS A 104 8.11 6.13 -7.46
N LEU A 105 7.53 5.13 -8.12
CA LEU A 105 6.80 4.04 -7.49
C LEU A 105 7.36 2.70 -7.94
N LEU A 106 7.45 1.75 -7.01
CA LEU A 106 7.76 0.35 -7.28
C LEU A 106 6.48 -0.48 -7.22
N PHE A 107 6.03 -1.00 -8.35
CA PHE A 107 4.89 -1.92 -8.43
C PHE A 107 5.33 -3.37 -8.25
N ILE A 108 4.53 -4.13 -7.53
CA ILE A 108 4.83 -5.51 -7.11
C ILE A 108 3.56 -6.34 -7.32
N THR A 109 3.69 -7.48 -8.01
CA THR A 109 2.59 -8.41 -8.29
C THR A 109 2.50 -9.47 -7.18
N VAL A 110 1.30 -9.73 -6.66
CA VAL A 110 1.10 -10.66 -5.53
C VAL A 110 0.79 -12.09 -5.92
N ASP A 111 0.59 -12.40 -7.21
CA ASP A 111 0.19 -13.73 -7.67
C ASP A 111 1.09 -14.83 -7.09
N VAL A 112 2.42 -14.61 -7.14
CA VAL A 112 3.42 -15.56 -6.61
C VAL A 112 3.31 -15.77 -5.09
N LEU A 113 2.78 -14.80 -4.35
CA LEU A 113 2.55 -14.94 -2.90
C LEU A 113 1.31 -15.76 -2.56
N LEU A 114 0.33 -15.78 -3.46
CA LEU A 114 -0.97 -16.42 -3.27
C LEU A 114 -0.98 -17.86 -3.79
N LEU A 115 -0.06 -18.23 -4.68
CA LEU A 115 0.06 -19.59 -5.19
C LEU A 115 0.44 -20.57 -4.07
N GLU A 116 -0.23 -21.71 -4.07
CA GLU A 116 0.20 -22.89 -3.34
C GLU A 116 1.35 -23.53 -4.13
N GLU A 117 2.54 -23.57 -3.53
CA GLU A 117 3.69 -24.26 -4.12
C GLU A 117 3.83 -25.64 -3.48
N ASP A 118 3.96 -26.67 -4.31
CA ASP A 118 4.37 -28.02 -3.89
C ASP A 118 5.87 -28.02 -3.55
N GLY A 119 6.25 -27.36 -2.46
CA GLY A 119 7.66 -27.22 -2.06
C GLY A 119 7.92 -26.33 -0.85
N GLU A 120 9.18 -26.28 -0.42
CA GLU A 120 9.60 -25.37 0.65
C GLU A 120 9.68 -23.94 0.10
N ARG A 121 8.81 -23.06 0.61
CA ARG A 121 8.76 -21.64 0.23
C ARG A 121 10.11 -20.96 0.47
N PRO A 122 10.63 -20.17 -0.49
CA PRO A 122 11.87 -19.42 -0.31
C PRO A 122 11.85 -18.55 0.95
N SER A 123 13.01 -18.42 1.61
CA SER A 123 13.15 -17.65 2.86
C SER A 123 12.66 -16.20 2.72
N TRP A 124 12.95 -15.56 1.58
CA TRP A 124 12.52 -14.20 1.28
C TRP A 124 10.99 -14.07 1.25
N MET A 125 10.29 -15.09 0.75
CA MET A 125 8.83 -15.06 0.62
C MET A 125 8.18 -15.09 1.99
N ARG A 126 8.67 -15.95 2.90
CA ARG A 126 8.21 -16.00 4.30
C ARG A 126 8.42 -14.66 5.02
N LYS A 127 9.60 -14.05 4.88
CA LYS A 127 9.91 -12.74 5.47
C LYS A 127 9.00 -11.65 4.90
N LEU A 128 8.83 -11.62 3.58
CA LEU A 128 7.98 -10.64 2.90
C LEU A 128 6.51 -10.78 3.32
N SER A 129 5.95 -12.00 3.38
CA SER A 129 4.58 -12.22 3.85
C SER A 129 4.40 -11.76 5.30
N SER A 130 5.37 -12.02 6.18
CA SER A 130 5.34 -11.54 7.57
C SER A 130 5.38 -10.02 7.65
N ASN A 131 6.25 -9.37 6.88
CA ASN A 131 6.36 -7.92 6.80
C ASN A 131 5.07 -7.30 6.26
N LEU A 132 4.49 -7.87 5.20
CA LEU A 132 3.25 -7.41 4.59
C LEU A 132 2.07 -7.55 5.56
N LEU A 133 1.97 -8.69 6.26
CA LEU A 133 0.97 -8.89 7.32
C LEU A 133 1.12 -7.83 8.43
N SER A 134 2.34 -7.58 8.90
CA SER A 134 2.61 -6.55 9.90
C SER A 134 2.17 -5.16 9.43
N ILE A 135 2.47 -4.80 8.17
CA ILE A 135 2.03 -3.53 7.58
C ILE A 135 0.50 -3.45 7.54
N SER A 136 -0.17 -4.49 7.05
CA SER A 136 -1.63 -4.56 6.95
C SER A 136 -2.30 -4.47 8.32
N LEU A 137 -1.78 -5.15 9.33
CA LEU A 137 -2.27 -5.08 10.71
C LEU A 137 -2.14 -3.66 11.29
N HIS A 138 -1.01 -2.99 11.08
CA HIS A 138 -0.84 -1.61 11.53
C HIS A 138 -1.81 -0.65 10.84
N LYS A 139 -2.03 -0.80 9.53
CA LYS A 139 -3.00 0.02 8.78
C LYS A 139 -4.42 -0.25 9.24
N ASN A 140 -4.79 -1.51 9.43
CA ASN A 140 -6.11 -1.89 9.96
C ASN A 140 -6.35 -1.31 11.36
N LEU A 141 -5.33 -1.35 12.24
CA LEU A 141 -5.41 -0.74 13.56
C LEU A 141 -5.57 0.78 13.48
N MET A 142 -4.86 1.45 12.57
CA MET A 142 -5.01 2.90 12.36
C MET A 142 -6.41 3.27 11.87
N LEU A 143 -6.98 2.50 10.95
CA LEU A 143 -8.37 2.66 10.51
C LEU A 143 -9.34 2.46 11.67
N SER A 144 -9.12 1.43 12.49
CA SER A 144 -9.94 1.14 13.67
C SER A 144 -9.89 2.28 14.69
N ARG A 145 -8.71 2.87 14.93
CA ARG A 145 -8.55 4.05 15.80
C ARG A 145 -9.32 5.26 15.26
N ARG A 146 -9.27 5.50 13.94
CA ARG A 146 -10.04 6.58 13.29
C ARG A 146 -11.55 6.44 13.49
N SER A 147 -12.06 5.21 13.50
CA SER A 147 -13.49 4.94 13.75
C SER A 147 -13.96 5.53 15.08
N PHE A 148 -13.15 5.42 16.15
CA PHE A 148 -13.49 5.98 17.46
C PHE A 148 -13.62 7.50 17.47
N HIS A 149 -12.93 8.22 16.58
CA HIS A 149 -13.07 9.67 16.46
C HIS A 149 -14.35 10.08 15.71
N THR A 150 -14.85 9.20 14.83
CA THR A 150 -16.09 9.43 14.07
C THR A 150 -17.35 8.91 14.76
N ALA A 151 -17.19 8.00 15.74
CA ALA A 151 -18.27 7.37 16.49
C ALA A 151 -19.15 8.33 17.33
N PRO A 152 -18.63 9.41 17.97
CA PRO A 152 -19.46 10.28 18.78
C PRO A 152 -20.53 11.02 17.95
N ARG A 153 -21.75 11.11 18.50
CA ARG A 153 -22.92 11.70 17.81
C ARG A 153 -22.93 13.23 17.77
N SER A 154 -22.23 13.90 18.68
CA SER A 154 -22.17 15.37 18.72
C SER A 154 -20.82 15.88 18.21
N ILE A 155 -20.84 17.04 17.54
CA ILE A 155 -19.62 17.71 17.04
C ILE A 155 -18.64 17.96 18.20
N ARG A 156 -19.15 18.40 19.36
CA ARG A 156 -18.31 18.62 20.56
C ARG A 156 -17.58 17.34 20.99
N ALA A 157 -18.28 16.20 21.03
CA ALA A 157 -17.66 14.94 21.44
C ALA A 157 -16.65 14.42 20.39
N ARG A 158 -16.90 14.67 19.10
CA ARG A 158 -15.91 14.39 18.04
C ARG A 158 -14.65 15.22 18.25
N VAL A 159 -14.77 16.53 18.43
CA VAL A 159 -13.62 17.42 18.69
C VAL A 159 -12.83 16.99 19.92
N MET A 160 -13.53 16.67 21.03
CA MET A 160 -12.88 16.20 22.26
C MET A 160 -12.13 14.89 22.09
N SER A 161 -12.50 14.03 21.13
CA SER A 161 -11.75 12.79 20.86
C SER A 161 -10.38 13.04 20.23
N TYR A 162 -10.11 14.25 19.71
CA TYR A 162 -8.83 14.63 19.12
C TYR A 162 -7.92 15.43 20.07
N LEU A 163 -8.41 15.81 21.26
CA LEU A 163 -7.68 16.57 22.29
C LEU A 163 -7.15 15.63 23.38
#